data_AF-A0A0S6URJ6-F1
#
_entry.id   AF-A0A0S6URJ6-F1
#
_cell.length_a   1.000
_cell.length_b   1.000
_cell.length_c   1.000
_cell.angle_alpha   90.00
_cell.angle_beta   90.00
_cell.angle_gamma   90.00
#
_symmetry.space_group_name_H-M   'P 1'
#
loop_
_entity.id
_entity.type
_entity.pdbx_description
1 polymer ?
#
loop_
_entity_poly.entity_id
_entity_poly.type
_entity_poly.pdbx_seq_one_letter_code
_entity_poly.pdbx_strand_id
1 'polypeptide(L)'
;MGRHKAIVLTVSMLVGAMLGGRLADAQTFQAYRCADGTQFILGFYDYDKRAFVQIDGQPVTLAKRLAVSGARYSGAGVTLRIPKTGPATVKHLKRPVTACTVVEKPGI
;
A
#
# COMPACT_ATOMS: atom_id res chain seq x y z
N MET A 1 10.55 -44.96 27.81
CA MET A 1 10.60 -43.97 26.70
C MET A 1 9.19 -43.43 26.46
N GLY A 2 8.86 -42.19 26.82
CA GLY A 2 7.50 -41.69 26.56
C GLY A 2 7.30 -40.20 26.81
N ARG A 3 7.67 -39.71 28.00
CA ARG A 3 7.45 -38.30 28.38
C ARG A 3 8.33 -37.31 27.62
N HIS A 4 9.63 -37.59 27.47
CA HIS A 4 10.56 -36.68 26.79
C HIS A 4 10.23 -36.51 25.31
N LYS A 5 9.85 -37.61 24.62
CA LYS A 5 9.45 -37.57 23.20
C LYS A 5 8.14 -36.80 23.01
N ALA A 6 7.17 -36.98 23.92
CA ALA A 6 5.92 -36.22 23.89
C ALA A 6 6.18 -34.72 24.07
N ILE A 7 6.99 -34.33 25.06
CA ILE A 7 7.34 -32.92 25.32
C ILE A 7 8.01 -32.28 24.10
N VAL A 8 8.98 -32.98 23.49
CA VAL A 8 9.69 -32.46 22.30
C VAL A 8 8.72 -32.26 21.13
N LEU A 9 7.80 -33.20 20.90
CA LEU A 9 6.77 -33.08 19.85
C LEU A 9 5.84 -31.89 20.09
N THR A 10 5.35 -31.70 21.32
CA THR A 10 4.45 -30.58 21.63
C THR A 10 5.16 -29.24 21.43
N VAL A 11 6.41 -29.12 21.90
CA VAL A 11 7.21 -27.89 21.75
C VAL A 11 7.49 -27.60 20.28
N SER A 12 7.86 -28.61 19.49
CA SER A 12 8.14 -28.41 18.06
C SER A 12 6.88 -28.06 17.24
N MET A 13 5.71 -28.62 17.58
CA MET A 13 4.44 -28.19 16.99
C MET A 13 4.08 -26.73 17.35
N LEU A 14 4.27 -26.33 18.60
CA LEU A 14 4.03 -24.95 19.06
C LEU A 14 4.93 -23.93 18.34
N VAL A 15 6.23 -24.24 18.19
CA VAL A 15 7.17 -23.39 17.46
C VAL A 15 6.83 -23.33 15.95
N GLY A 16 6.42 -24.45 15.35
CA GLY A 16 5.98 -24.49 13.96
C GLY A 16 4.74 -23.61 13.69
N ALA A 17 3.80 -23.57 14.64
CA ALA A 17 2.61 -22.71 14.53
C ALA A 17 2.94 -21.21 14.62
N MET A 18 3.94 -20.84 15.43
CA MET A 18 4.35 -19.43 15.60
C MET A 18 5.15 -18.89 14.41
N LEU A 19 5.93 -19.73 13.74
CA LEU A 19 6.79 -19.32 12.61
C LEU A 19 6.05 -19.26 11.26
N GLY A 20 4.84 -19.81 11.15
CA GLY A 20 4.06 -19.87 9.90
C GLY A 20 3.15 -18.67 9.65
N GLY A 21 2.90 -17.84 10.66
CA GLY A 21 2.06 -16.65 10.52
C GLY A 21 2.81 -15.51 9.84
N ARG A 22 2.72 -15.41 8.51
CA ARG A 22 2.97 -14.10 7.88
C ARG A 22 1.91 -13.14 8.45
N LEU A 23 2.32 -11.95 8.90
CA LEU A 23 1.36 -10.86 9.06
C LEU A 23 0.63 -10.76 7.71
N ALA A 24 -0.65 -11.11 7.70
CA ALA A 24 -1.52 -10.74 6.59
C ALA A 24 -1.60 -9.22 6.67
N ASP A 25 -0.79 -8.55 5.85
CA ASP A 25 -0.83 -7.11 5.72
C ASP A 25 -2.14 -6.78 5.01
N ALA A 26 -3.22 -6.65 5.79
CA ALA A 26 -4.56 -6.42 5.28
C ALA A 26 -4.69 -5.07 4.53
N GLN A 27 -3.64 -4.24 4.58
CA GLN A 27 -3.66 -2.88 4.07
C GLN A 27 -2.25 -2.34 3.72
N THR A 28 -1.95 -2.18 2.45
CA THR A 28 -0.68 -1.58 2.02
C THR A 28 -0.74 -0.05 2.09
N PHE A 29 0.22 0.57 2.77
CA PHE A 29 0.41 2.02 2.76
C PHE A 29 1.72 2.43 2.09
N GLN A 30 1.67 3.45 1.24
CA GLN A 30 2.83 4.01 0.56
C GLN A 30 2.81 5.53 0.66
N ALA A 31 3.94 6.12 1.07
CA ALA A 31 4.14 7.56 1.01
C ALA A 31 4.74 7.94 -0.34
N TYR A 32 4.28 9.05 -0.92
CA TYR A 32 4.78 9.58 -2.18
C TYR A 32 5.28 11.00 -2.02
N ARG A 33 6.34 11.34 -2.77
CA ARG A 33 6.81 12.71 -2.95
C ARG A 33 6.86 13.03 -4.45
N CYS A 34 6.30 14.17 -4.82
CA CYS A 34 6.21 14.62 -6.19
C CYS A 34 7.22 15.73 -6.51
N ALA A 35 7.50 15.91 -7.80
CA ALA A 35 8.45 16.92 -8.30
C ALA A 35 8.03 18.36 -8.00
N ASP A 36 6.73 18.61 -7.80
CA ASP A 36 6.17 19.92 -7.44
C ASP A 36 6.13 20.17 -5.92
N GLY A 37 6.75 19.27 -5.13
CA GLY A 37 6.75 19.32 -3.68
C GLY A 37 5.52 18.70 -3.01
N THR A 38 4.50 18.30 -3.78
CA THR A 38 3.32 17.62 -3.23
C THR A 38 3.74 16.31 -2.55
N GLN A 39 3.20 16.06 -1.36
CA GLN A 39 3.37 14.82 -0.62
C GLN A 39 2.01 14.24 -0.28
N PHE A 40 1.88 12.92 -0.39
CA PHE A 40 0.65 12.23 -0.02
C PHE A 40 0.91 10.82 0.45
N ILE A 41 -0.02 10.27 1.23
CA ILE A 41 -0.03 8.87 1.64
C ILE A 41 -1.17 8.17 0.91
N LEU A 42 -0.87 6.98 0.40
CA LEU A 42 -1.78 6.12 -0.35
C LEU A 42 -1.99 4.82 0.41
N GLY A 43 -3.26 4.46 0.67
CA GLY A 43 -3.67 3.20 1.27
C GLY A 43 -4.48 2.34 0.30
N PHE A 44 -4.17 1.05 0.26
CA PHE A 44 -4.95 0.00 -0.40
C PHE A 44 -5.37 -1.04 0.64
N TYR A 45 -6.57 -1.59 0.50
CA TYR A 45 -7.11 -2.64 1.36
C TYR A 45 -7.49 -3.85 0.51
N ASP A 46 -7.23 -5.07 0.96
CA ASP A 46 -7.28 -6.29 0.13
C ASP A 46 -8.61 -6.52 -0.60
N TYR A 47 -9.72 -6.09 -0.02
CA TYR A 47 -11.06 -6.27 -0.57
C TYR A 47 -11.70 -4.98 -1.11
N ASP A 48 -10.95 -3.86 -1.11
CA ASP A 48 -11.43 -2.59 -1.65
C ASP A 48 -10.61 -2.20 -2.89
N LYS A 49 -11.31 -1.97 -4.00
CA LYS A 49 -10.68 -1.55 -5.25
C LYS A 49 -10.35 -0.06 -5.26
N ARG A 50 -10.80 0.71 -4.26
CA ARG A 50 -10.54 2.14 -4.14
C ARG A 50 -9.14 2.37 -3.57
N ALA A 51 -8.62 3.57 -3.85
CA ALA A 51 -7.41 4.06 -3.25
C ALA A 51 -7.75 5.16 -2.25
N PHE A 52 -7.26 5.05 -1.03
CA PHE A 52 -7.49 6.03 0.03
C PHE A 52 -6.26 6.93 0.12
N VAL A 53 -6.44 8.22 -0.16
CA VAL A 53 -5.35 9.18 -0.27
C VAL A 53 -5.49 10.23 0.81
N GLN A 54 -4.40 10.51 1.53
CA GLN A 54 -4.28 11.70 2.34
C GLN A 54 -3.34 12.68 1.61
N ILE A 55 -3.91 13.75 1.05
CA ILE A 55 -3.18 14.77 0.28
C ILE A 55 -3.56 16.15 0.81
N ASP A 56 -2.57 17.03 1.00
CA ASP A 56 -2.75 18.37 1.57
C ASP A 56 -3.55 18.36 2.90
N GLY A 57 -3.35 17.30 3.70
CA GLY A 57 -4.05 17.10 4.98
C GLY A 57 -5.51 16.61 4.87
N GLN A 58 -6.05 16.47 3.65
CA GLN A 58 -7.42 16.03 3.42
C GLN A 58 -7.49 14.54 3.02
N PRO A 59 -8.39 13.76 3.64
CA PRO A 59 -8.67 12.40 3.22
C PRO A 59 -9.56 12.40 1.97
N VAL A 60 -9.13 11.72 0.93
CA VAL A 60 -9.82 11.59 -0.35
C VAL A 60 -9.90 10.12 -0.73
N THR A 61 -11.10 9.67 -1.09
CA THR A 61 -11.29 8.33 -1.65
C THR A 61 -11.32 8.40 -3.18
N LEU A 62 -10.42 7.67 -3.82
CA LEU A 62 -10.32 7.60 -5.27
C LEU A 62 -10.88 6.28 -5.78
N ALA A 63 -11.87 6.35 -6.65
CA ALA A 63 -12.40 5.16 -7.30
C ALA A 63 -11.47 4.70 -8.43
N LYS A 64 -11.28 3.38 -8.56
CA LYS A 64 -10.56 2.79 -9.68
C LYS A 64 -11.25 3.12 -10.99
N ARG A 65 -10.47 3.46 -12.01
CA ARG A 65 -10.90 3.76 -13.37
C ARG A 65 -10.20 2.84 -14.35
N LEU A 66 -10.80 2.69 -15.52
CA LEU A 66 -10.18 1.98 -16.63
C LEU A 66 -8.88 2.69 -17.04
N ALA A 67 -7.86 1.89 -17.26
CA ALA A 67 -6.54 2.31 -17.70
C ALA A 67 -6.04 1.30 -18.73
N VAL A 68 -5.39 1.79 -19.78
CA VAL A 68 -4.77 0.94 -20.81
C VAL A 68 -3.61 0.12 -20.22
N SER A 69 -2.86 0.71 -19.30
CA SER A 69 -1.78 0.05 -18.56
C SER A 69 -1.71 0.60 -17.13
N GLY A 70 -1.24 -0.23 -16.21
CA GLY A 70 -1.15 0.09 -14.78
C GLY A 70 -2.52 0.26 -14.13
N ALA A 71 -2.59 1.16 -13.14
CA ALA A 71 -3.81 1.52 -12.44
C ALA A 71 -4.07 3.02 -12.54
N ARG A 72 -5.34 3.39 -12.68
CA ARG A 72 -5.81 4.78 -12.62
C ARG A 72 -6.89 4.89 -11.56
N TYR A 73 -6.79 5.91 -10.73
CA TYR A 73 -7.76 6.24 -9.70
C TYR A 73 -8.16 7.70 -9.83
N SER A 74 -9.42 8.02 -9.53
CA SER A 74 -9.89 9.41 -9.57
C SER A 74 -11.05 9.64 -8.59
N GLY A 75 -11.10 10.82 -7.99
CA GLY A 75 -12.14 11.24 -7.06
C GLY A 75 -11.81 12.62 -6.49
N ALA A 76 -12.83 13.39 -6.11
CA ALA A 76 -12.69 14.73 -5.50
C ALA A 76 -11.67 15.67 -6.17
N GLY A 77 -11.62 15.69 -7.52
CA GLY A 77 -10.69 16.55 -8.27
C GLY A 77 -9.24 16.05 -8.30
N VAL A 78 -8.94 14.90 -7.69
CA VAL A 78 -7.65 14.22 -7.75
C VAL A 78 -7.68 13.14 -8.83
N THR A 79 -6.61 13.02 -9.60
CA THR A 79 -6.35 11.86 -10.47
C THR A 79 -4.98 11.30 -10.15
N LEU A 80 -4.91 10.00 -9.86
CA LEU A 80 -3.69 9.26 -9.59
C LEU A 80 -3.50 8.19 -10.67
N ARG A 81 -2.30 8.09 -11.23
CA ARG A 81 -1.91 7.00 -12.14
C ARG A 81 -0.65 6.34 -11.62
N ILE A 82 -0.70 5.01 -11.55
CA ILE A 82 0.43 4.16 -11.15
C ILE A 82 0.68 3.24 -12.34
N PRO A 83 1.63 3.58 -13.23
CA PRO A 83 1.94 2.75 -14.38
C PRO A 83 2.65 1.45 -13.94
N LYS A 84 2.70 0.45 -14.82
CA LYS A 84 3.50 -0.77 -14.59
C LYS A 84 5.00 -0.46 -14.58
N THR A 85 5.42 0.55 -15.32
CA THR A 85 6.80 1.01 -15.47
C THR A 85 6.86 2.53 -15.42
N GLY A 86 7.90 3.08 -14.81
CA GLY A 86 8.08 4.53 -14.64
C GLY A 86 7.38 5.10 -13.39
N PRO A 87 7.45 6.43 -13.20
CA PRO A 87 6.96 7.09 -11.99
C PRO A 87 5.44 7.15 -11.92
N ALA A 88 4.91 7.15 -10.70
CA ALA A 88 3.51 7.49 -10.48
C ALA A 88 3.27 8.96 -10.85
N THR A 89 2.03 9.30 -11.20
CA THR A 89 1.67 10.70 -11.48
C THR A 89 0.40 11.09 -10.76
N VAL A 90 0.35 12.33 -10.28
CA VAL A 90 -0.84 12.90 -9.64
C VAL A 90 -1.24 14.21 -10.31
N LYS A 91 -2.54 14.48 -10.34
CA LYS A 91 -3.14 15.77 -10.68
C LYS A 91 -4.04 16.19 -9.52
N HIS A 92 -3.78 17.36 -8.92
CA HIS A 92 -4.52 17.89 -7.78
C HIS A 92 -4.87 19.38 -7.99
N LEU A 93 -6.06 19.83 -7.56
CA LEU A 93 -6.48 21.25 -7.50
C LEU A 93 -6.07 22.12 -8.70
N LYS A 94 -6.43 21.68 -9.93
CA LYS A 94 -6.13 22.36 -11.21
C LYS A 94 -4.63 22.48 -11.54
N ARG A 95 -3.73 21.95 -10.72
CA ARG A 95 -2.29 21.92 -11.01
C ARG A 95 -2.01 21.01 -12.22
N PRO A 96 -0.88 21.22 -12.91
CA PRO A 96 -0.39 20.29 -13.91
C PRO A 96 -0.20 18.88 -13.33
N VAL A 97 -0.17 17.88 -14.20
CA VAL A 97 0.21 16.52 -13.80
C VAL A 97 1.67 16.53 -13.38
N THR A 98 1.97 15.99 -12.20
CA THR A 98 3.33 15.92 -11.64
C THR A 98 3.76 14.48 -11.44
N ALA A 99 5.06 14.20 -11.61
CA ALA A 99 5.66 12.90 -11.39
C ALA A 99 6.00 12.72 -9.90
N CYS A 100 5.76 11.51 -9.39
CA CYS A 100 5.93 11.17 -7.98
C CYS A 100 6.68 9.86 -7.82
N THR A 101 7.49 9.79 -6.77
CA THR A 101 8.24 8.61 -6.36
C THR A 101 7.80 8.14 -4.98
N VAL A 102 7.87 6.83 -4.74
CA VAL A 102 7.62 6.28 -3.42
C VAL A 102 8.74 6.72 -2.49
N VAL A 103 8.38 7.24 -1.32
CA VAL A 103 9.31 7.46 -0.22
C VAL A 103 9.38 6.14 0.53
N GLU A 104 10.49 5.43 0.37
CA GLU A 104 10.72 4.16 1.04
C GLU A 104 10.58 4.38 2.55
N LYS A 105 9.73 3.58 3.20
CA LYS A 105 9.58 3.63 4.65
C LYS A 105 10.91 3.17 5.25
N PRO A 106 11.56 3.92 6.16
CA PRO A 106 12.71 3.40 6.87
C PRO A 106 12.29 2.08 7.52
N GLY A 107 12.99 0.99 7.19
CA GLY A 107 12.84 -0.25 7.92
C GLY A 107 13.21 0.03 9.37
N ILE A 108 12.23 -0.06 10.25
CA ILE A 108 12.43 -0.01 11.70
C ILE A 108 12.70 -1.44 12.16
#